data_AF-A0ABD3HWW6-F1
#
_entry.id   AF-A0ABD3HWW6-F1
#
_cell.length_a   1.000
_cell.length_b   1.000
_cell.length_c   1.000
_cell.angle_alpha   90.00
_cell.angle_beta   90.00
_cell.angle_gamma   90.00
#
_symmetry.space_group_name_H-M   'P 1'
#
loop_
_entity.id
_entity.type
_entity.pdbx_description
1 polymer ?
#
loop_
_entity_poly.entity_id
_entity_poly.type
_entity_poly.pdbx_seq_one_letter_code
_entity_poly.pdbx_strand_id
1 'polypeptide(L)'
;MLLQIGTAWNSRAIGLAPTVRFPGRRVPVIMASGGEPSSAVPPSPHGMKLLFVEMGTGYDQHGQNITTAAMRACKNAISSNSIPAFRTGALPGVSYQQMKLKLKLGVPHSVQHELDLEQVKSVFPYGEIVDIDVVDGGLICSSGVALEAMGDKNDDCYIVNAAIYIGY
;
A
#
# COMPACT_ATOMS: atom_id res chain seq x y z
N MET A 1 3.06 -38.37 3.02
CA MET A 1 3.84 -38.40 1.76
C MET A 1 4.49 -37.03 1.60
N LEU A 2 5.68 -36.85 2.17
CA LEU A 2 6.49 -35.65 1.99
C LEU A 2 7.15 -35.72 0.61
N LEU A 3 7.11 -34.62 -0.15
CA LEU A 3 7.97 -34.42 -1.30
C LEU A 3 8.92 -33.27 -1.01
N GLN A 4 10.10 -33.68 -0.58
CA GLN A 4 11.32 -32.91 -0.49
C GLN A 4 11.83 -32.68 -1.92
N ILE A 5 12.06 -31.43 -2.33
CA ILE A 5 12.82 -31.14 -3.55
C ILE A 5 14.02 -30.30 -3.13
N GLY A 6 15.13 -30.99 -2.92
CA GLY A 6 16.45 -30.38 -2.92
C GLY A 6 17.02 -30.40 -4.34
N THR A 7 17.81 -29.38 -4.66
CA THR A 7 19.21 -29.46 -5.11
C THR A 7 19.57 -28.50 -6.25
N ALA A 8 20.78 -27.94 -6.07
CA ALA A 8 21.74 -27.52 -7.07
C ALA A 8 21.48 -26.17 -7.79
N TRP A 9 21.94 -25.11 -7.14
CA TRP A 9 22.46 -23.94 -7.84
C TRP A 9 23.82 -24.32 -8.44
N ASN A 10 23.88 -24.46 -9.77
CA ASN A 10 25.12 -24.69 -10.50
C ASN A 10 25.44 -23.45 -11.34
N SER A 11 26.44 -22.69 -10.90
CA SER A 11 26.92 -21.48 -11.53
C SER A 11 27.80 -21.83 -12.73
N ARG A 12 27.22 -22.01 -13.92
CA ARG A 12 27.91 -21.97 -15.24
C ARG A 12 26.91 -22.21 -16.39
N ALA A 13 26.31 -21.15 -16.90
CA ALA A 13 25.83 -21.09 -18.28
C ALA A 13 25.68 -19.60 -18.68
N ILE A 14 26.67 -19.13 -19.44
CA ILE A 14 26.68 -17.82 -20.06
C ILE A 14 25.69 -17.84 -21.22
N GLY A 15 24.78 -16.86 -21.24
CA GLY A 15 24.08 -16.40 -22.44
C GLY A 15 23.03 -17.35 -23.02
N LEU A 16 21.78 -17.20 -22.59
CA LEU A 16 20.56 -17.34 -23.40
C LEU A 16 19.38 -16.85 -22.53
N ALA A 17 18.80 -15.71 -22.87
CA ALA A 17 17.62 -15.20 -22.16
C ALA A 17 16.39 -16.08 -22.47
N PRO A 18 15.55 -16.42 -21.48
CA PRO A 18 14.34 -17.19 -21.73
C PRO A 18 13.38 -16.38 -22.62
N THR A 19 12.93 -17.00 -23.71
CA THR A 19 12.00 -16.39 -24.66
C THR A 19 10.58 -16.55 -24.14
N VAL A 20 9.94 -15.47 -23.69
CA VAL A 20 8.50 -15.48 -23.39
C VAL A 20 7.74 -15.19 -24.69
N ARG A 21 7.03 -16.20 -25.23
CA ARG A 21 6.11 -16.04 -26.36
C ARG A 21 4.71 -15.73 -25.84
N PHE A 22 4.21 -14.53 -26.13
CA PHE A 22 2.76 -14.23 -26.07
C PHE A 22 2.16 -14.41 -27.47
N PRO A 23 0.97 -15.06 -27.60
CA PRO A 23 0.31 -15.16 -28.90
C PRO A 23 -0.35 -13.81 -29.26
N GLY A 24 -0.01 -13.25 -30.42
CA GLY A 24 -0.89 -12.30 -31.13
C GLY A 24 -0.42 -10.85 -31.34
N ARG A 25 0.71 -10.39 -30.81
CA ARG A 25 1.23 -9.03 -31.14
C ARG A 25 2.76 -9.02 -31.19
N ARG A 26 3.32 -8.75 -32.38
CA ARG A 26 4.75 -8.44 -32.52
C ARG A 26 5.00 -7.02 -32.02
N VAL A 27 5.70 -6.89 -30.90
CA VAL A 27 6.29 -5.61 -30.47
C VAL A 27 7.79 -5.70 -30.78
N PRO A 28 8.40 -4.73 -31.49
CA PRO A 28 9.82 -4.78 -31.76
C PRO A 28 10.61 -4.63 -30.46
N VAL A 29 11.55 -5.56 -30.21
CA VAL A 29 12.53 -5.43 -29.13
C VAL A 29 13.61 -4.46 -29.62
N ILE A 30 13.62 -3.24 -29.08
CA ILE A 30 14.68 -2.26 -29.33
C ILE A 30 15.85 -2.62 -28.40
N MET A 31 16.98 -3.02 -29.00
CA MET A 31 18.23 -3.23 -28.27
C MET A 31 18.77 -1.86 -27.86
N ALA A 32 18.71 -1.52 -26.57
CA ALA A 32 19.33 -0.31 -26.05
C ALA A 32 20.85 -0.51 -25.96
N SER A 33 21.60 0.22 -26.78
CA SER A 33 23.05 0.37 -26.67
C SER A 33 23.41 1.05 -25.34
N GLY A 34 24.48 0.58 -24.71
CA GLY A 34 24.95 1.06 -23.40
C GLY A 34 25.16 2.57 -23.37
N GLY A 35 24.41 3.22 -22.49
CA GLY A 35 24.62 4.58 -22.02
C GLY A 35 24.52 4.59 -20.49
N GLU A 36 25.27 5.47 -19.85
CA GLU A 36 25.28 5.65 -18.39
C GLU A 36 23.86 5.82 -17.82
N PRO A 37 23.60 5.37 -16.57
CA PRO A 37 22.27 5.50 -15.98
C PRO A 37 21.92 6.98 -15.78
N SER A 38 21.12 7.51 -16.71
CA SER A 38 20.47 8.81 -16.62
C SER A 38 19.58 8.86 -15.37
N SER A 39 19.94 9.74 -14.43
CA SER A 39 19.44 9.87 -13.07
C SER A 39 18.05 10.49 -12.92
N ALA A 40 17.16 10.37 -13.89
CA ALA A 40 15.83 10.97 -13.83
C ALA A 40 14.76 9.90 -13.87
N VAL A 41 14.45 9.32 -12.70
CA VAL A 41 13.13 8.75 -12.49
C VAL A 41 12.14 9.90 -12.69
N PRO A 42 11.19 9.80 -13.65
CA PRO A 42 10.25 10.87 -13.90
C PRO A 42 9.51 11.21 -12.59
N PRO A 43 9.24 12.50 -12.32
CA PRO A 43 8.53 12.89 -11.12
C PRO A 43 7.22 12.11 -11.07
N SER A 44 6.92 11.50 -9.91
CA SER A 44 5.70 10.73 -9.78
C SER A 44 4.51 11.64 -10.12
N PRO A 45 3.43 11.10 -10.74
CA PRO A 45 2.27 11.87 -11.17
C PRO A 45 1.50 12.58 -10.04
N HIS A 46 2.03 12.58 -8.81
CA HIS A 46 1.36 13.03 -7.59
C HIS A 46 2.08 14.20 -6.89
N GLY A 47 2.99 14.92 -7.56
CA GLY A 47 3.64 16.11 -6.98
C GLY A 47 4.60 15.81 -5.81
N MET A 48 4.90 14.53 -5.59
CA MET A 48 5.78 14.01 -4.54
C MET A 48 6.76 13.03 -5.16
N LYS A 49 8.03 13.04 -4.76
CA LYS A 49 8.96 11.98 -5.12
C LYS A 49 8.69 10.77 -4.24
N LEU A 50 8.02 9.77 -4.81
CA LEU A 50 7.67 8.53 -4.12
C LEU A 50 8.94 7.73 -3.78
N LEU A 51 9.03 7.27 -2.54
CA LEU A 51 10.09 6.39 -2.08
C LEU A 51 9.61 4.95 -1.94
N PHE A 52 8.47 4.75 -1.27
CA PHE A 52 7.88 3.43 -1.05
C PHE A 52 6.38 3.55 -0.74
N VAL A 53 5.70 2.39 -0.77
CA VAL A 53 4.28 2.27 -0.48
C VAL A 53 4.12 1.23 0.61
N GLU A 54 3.41 1.60 1.67
CA GLU A 54 3.05 0.71 2.78
C GLU A 54 1.57 0.36 2.67
N MET A 55 1.20 -0.88 2.92
CA MET A 55 -0.16 -1.37 2.70
C MET A 55 -0.67 -2.05 3.95
N GLY A 56 -1.95 -1.87 4.22
CA GLY A 56 -2.59 -2.46 5.38
C GLY A 56 -4.06 -2.76 5.15
N THR A 57 -4.60 -3.62 6.01
CA THR A 57 -6.03 -3.95 6.05
C THR A 57 -6.52 -3.82 7.48
N GLY A 58 -7.72 -3.27 7.63
CA GLY A 58 -8.38 -3.09 8.91
C GLY A 58 -9.81 -3.57 8.83
N TYR A 59 -10.29 -4.06 9.97
CA TYR A 59 -11.63 -4.61 10.12
C TYR A 59 -12.35 -3.93 11.26
N ASP A 60 -13.65 -3.79 11.14
CA ASP A 60 -14.56 -3.55 12.25
C ASP A 60 -15.59 -4.65 12.32
N GLN A 61 -15.43 -5.55 13.30
CA GLN A 61 -16.25 -6.75 13.44
C GLN A 61 -17.55 -6.49 14.19
N HIS A 62 -17.54 -5.50 15.08
CA HIS A 62 -18.65 -5.20 15.97
C HIS A 62 -18.75 -3.68 16.15
N GLY A 63 -19.88 -3.08 15.77
CA GLY A 63 -20.12 -1.63 15.90
C GLY A 63 -20.31 -0.83 14.60
N GLN A 64 -20.29 -1.47 13.42
CA GLN A 64 -20.52 -0.86 12.10
C GLN A 64 -19.85 0.51 11.92
N ASN A 65 -18.60 0.65 12.35
CA ASN A 65 -17.86 1.90 12.28
C ASN A 65 -16.74 1.80 11.23
N ILE A 66 -17.02 2.34 10.04
CA ILE A 66 -16.07 2.32 8.93
C ILE A 66 -14.79 3.11 9.23
N THR A 67 -14.87 4.15 10.07
CA THR A 67 -13.72 4.94 10.51
C THR A 67 -12.78 4.09 11.34
N THR A 68 -13.29 3.28 12.26
CA THR A 68 -12.47 2.35 13.05
C THR A 68 -11.74 1.34 12.16
N ALA A 69 -12.43 0.78 11.16
CA ALA A 69 -11.81 -0.13 10.18
C ALA A 69 -10.69 0.57 9.39
N ALA A 70 -10.94 1.80 8.91
CA ALA A 70 -9.94 2.59 8.19
C ALA A 70 -8.73 2.95 9.05
N MET A 71 -8.94 3.38 10.30
CA MET A 71 -7.85 3.66 11.23
C MET A 71 -7.00 2.41 11.51
N ARG A 72 -7.63 1.25 11.67
CA ARG A 72 -6.94 -0.04 11.82
C ARG A 72 -6.13 -0.39 10.57
N ALA A 73 -6.66 -0.13 9.37
CA ALA A 73 -5.95 -0.35 8.11
C ALA A 73 -4.69 0.52 8.00
N CYS A 74 -4.83 1.82 8.28
CA CYS A 74 -3.70 2.75 8.32
C CYS A 74 -2.65 2.36 9.36
N LYS A 75 -3.09 2.01 10.58
CA LYS A 75 -2.18 1.56 11.64
C LYS A 75 -1.44 0.29 11.25
N ASN A 76 -2.15 -0.67 10.65
CA ASN A 76 -1.56 -1.91 10.15
C ASN A 76 -0.50 -1.65 9.07
N ALA A 77 -0.73 -0.69 8.17
CA ALA A 77 0.23 -0.32 7.13
C ALA A 77 1.57 0.17 7.71
N ILE A 78 1.52 1.01 8.74
CA ILE A 78 2.71 1.71 9.25
C ILE A 78 3.39 1.04 10.45
N SER A 79 2.73 0.09 11.13
CA SER A 79 3.18 -0.40 12.45
C SER A 79 4.45 -1.24 12.44
N SER A 80 4.79 -1.85 11.29
CA SER A 80 5.88 -2.83 11.19
C SER A 80 7.11 -2.32 10.45
N ASN A 81 7.11 -1.04 10.05
CA ASN A 81 8.18 -0.44 9.29
C ASN A 81 8.89 0.65 10.10
N SER A 82 10.17 0.86 9.80
CA SER A 82 10.97 1.94 10.37
C SER A 82 11.73 2.64 9.25
N ILE A 83 11.65 3.97 9.21
CA ILE A 83 12.15 4.79 8.11
C ILE A 83 13.19 5.79 8.66
N PRO A 84 14.38 5.33 9.06
CA PRO A 84 15.40 6.21 9.64
C PRO A 84 15.98 7.20 8.62
N ALA A 85 15.84 6.94 7.31
CA ALA A 85 16.45 7.72 6.23
C ALA A 85 16.17 9.23 6.29
N PHE A 86 14.97 9.62 6.73
CA PHE A 86 14.57 11.04 6.90
C PHE A 86 15.26 11.74 8.08
N ARG A 87 15.86 10.99 9.00
CA ARG A 87 16.58 11.51 10.18
C ARG A 87 18.09 11.32 10.09
N THR A 88 18.56 10.31 9.38
CA THR A 88 19.99 9.99 9.28
C THR A 88 20.74 10.78 8.20
N GLY A 89 20.03 11.58 7.39
CA GLY A 89 20.64 12.31 6.27
C GLY A 89 20.94 11.43 5.05
N ALA A 90 20.39 10.22 4.99
CA ALA A 90 20.53 9.32 3.84
C ALA A 90 19.85 9.86 2.58
N LEU A 91 18.93 10.82 2.72
CA LEU A 91 18.28 11.54 1.63
C LEU A 91 18.91 12.94 1.50
N PRO A 92 19.76 13.19 0.49
CA PRO A 92 20.46 14.47 0.35
C PRO A 92 19.50 15.65 0.20
N GLY A 93 19.63 16.66 1.07
CA GLY A 93 18.81 17.87 1.04
C GLY A 93 17.36 17.67 1.47
N VAL A 94 17.03 16.53 2.08
CA VAL A 94 15.68 16.22 2.58
C VAL A 94 15.73 16.01 4.08
N SER A 95 14.99 16.83 4.81
CA SER A 95 14.81 16.70 6.24
C SER A 95 13.56 15.91 6.59
N TYR A 96 13.45 15.52 7.86
CA TYR A 96 12.27 14.85 8.41
C TYR A 96 10.97 15.65 8.22
N GLN A 97 11.05 16.98 8.23
CA GLN A 97 9.90 17.87 8.06
C GLN A 97 9.34 17.86 6.63
N GLN A 98 10.11 17.37 5.66
CA GLN A 98 9.70 17.29 4.26
C GLN A 98 9.02 15.95 3.91
N MET A 99 8.86 15.04 4.89
CA MET A 99 8.14 13.79 4.68
C MET A 99 6.68 14.10 4.35
N LYS A 100 6.21 13.58 3.21
CA LYS A 100 4.85 13.68 2.73
C LYS A 100 4.21 12.31 2.65
N LEU A 101 2.90 12.28 2.94
CA LEU A 101 2.05 11.12 2.90
C LEU A 101 0.91 11.37 1.92
N LYS A 102 0.65 10.40 1.05
CA LYS A 102 -0.61 10.31 0.31
C LYS A 102 -1.30 9.01 0.69
N LEU A 103 -2.58 9.08 1.00
CA LEU A 103 -3.38 7.93 1.40
C LEU A 103 -4.28 7.54 0.23
N LYS A 104 -4.44 6.24 -0.01
CA LYS A 104 -5.51 5.70 -0.84
C LYS A 104 -6.25 4.64 -0.04
N LEU A 105 -7.55 4.84 0.16
CA LEU A 105 -8.39 3.99 1.00
C LEU A 105 -9.45 3.32 0.14
N GLY A 106 -9.46 1.99 0.13
CA GLY A 106 -10.51 1.18 -0.47
C GLY A 106 -11.61 0.94 0.55
N VAL A 107 -12.76 1.58 0.36
CA VAL A 107 -13.88 1.62 1.31
C VAL A 107 -15.18 1.24 0.59
N PRO A 108 -16.05 0.41 1.20
CA PRO A 108 -17.31 0.04 0.56
C PRO A 108 -18.17 1.27 0.28
N HIS A 109 -18.61 1.40 -0.98
CA HIS A 109 -19.27 2.61 -1.50
C HIS A 109 -20.43 3.09 -0.63
N SER A 110 -21.28 2.18 -0.18
CA SER A 110 -22.49 2.48 0.61
C SER A 110 -22.21 3.19 1.92
N VAL A 111 -21.03 3.02 2.51
CA VAL A 111 -20.66 3.57 3.82
C VAL A 111 -19.53 4.60 3.75
N GLN A 112 -19.05 4.96 2.55
CA GLN A 112 -17.98 5.96 2.40
C GLN A 112 -18.33 7.31 3.03
N HIS A 113 -19.59 7.71 3.00
CA HIS A 113 -20.07 8.96 3.57
C HIS A 113 -20.00 9.03 5.11
N GLU A 114 -19.81 7.89 5.77
CA GLU A 114 -19.67 7.78 7.23
C GLU A 114 -18.20 7.83 7.68
N LEU A 115 -17.25 7.88 6.74
CA LEU A 115 -15.83 7.87 7.02
C LEU A 115 -15.35 9.25 7.53
N ASP A 116 -14.85 9.29 8.76
CA ASP A 116 -14.23 10.47 9.34
C ASP A 116 -12.74 10.52 9.00
N LEU A 117 -12.41 11.34 8.00
CA LEU A 117 -11.04 11.52 7.53
C LEU A 117 -10.13 12.21 8.55
N GLU A 118 -10.65 13.05 9.44
CA GLU A 118 -9.83 13.71 10.46
C GLU A 118 -9.36 12.69 11.51
N GLN A 119 -10.23 11.77 11.91
CA GLN A 119 -9.84 10.65 12.75
C GLN A 119 -8.82 9.73 12.07
N VAL A 120 -8.96 9.46 10.77
CA VAL A 120 -7.96 8.67 10.02
C VAL A 120 -6.61 9.39 9.97
N LYS A 121 -6.58 10.70 9.76
CA LYS A 121 -5.33 11.50 9.77
C LYS A 121 -4.60 11.40 11.11
N SER A 122 -5.33 11.30 12.22
CA SER A 122 -4.76 11.23 13.57
C SER A 122 -3.91 9.96 13.83
N VAL A 123 -4.03 8.94 12.97
CA VAL A 123 -3.25 7.70 13.07
C VAL A 123 -1.76 7.93 12.76
N PHE A 124 -1.42 8.94 11.97
CA PHE A 124 -0.05 9.18 11.50
C PHE A 124 0.67 10.13 12.46
N PRO A 125 1.72 9.68 13.17
CA PRO A 125 2.46 10.52 14.11
C PRO A 125 3.53 11.38 13.42
N TYR A 126 3.61 11.34 12.09
CA TYR A 126 4.65 11.95 11.28
C TYR A 126 4.16 12.21 9.85
N GLY A 127 4.94 13.01 9.13
CA GLY A 127 4.67 13.35 7.74
C GLY A 127 3.49 14.30 7.58
N GLU A 128 3.53 15.10 6.51
CA GLU A 128 2.42 15.93 6.07
C GLU A 128 1.51 15.09 5.16
N ILE A 129 0.24 14.94 5.53
CA ILE A 129 -0.75 14.28 4.67
C ILE A 129 -1.20 15.29 3.62
N VAL A 130 -0.71 15.14 2.38
CA VAL A 130 -0.96 16.08 1.28
C VAL A 130 -2.19 15.72 0.47
N ASP A 131 -2.62 14.45 0.51
CA ASP A 131 -3.75 13.96 -0.28
C ASP A 131 -4.34 12.69 0.36
N ILE A 132 -5.67 12.55 0.26
CA ILE A 132 -6.40 11.34 0.66
C ILE A 132 -7.41 11.01 -0.44
N ASP A 133 -7.19 9.89 -1.09
CA ASP A 133 -8.03 9.37 -2.16
C ASP A 133 -8.89 8.21 -1.64
N VAL A 134 -10.18 8.44 -1.48
CA VAL A 134 -11.14 7.39 -1.08
C VAL A 134 -11.78 6.83 -2.35
N VAL A 135 -11.68 5.52 -2.52
CA VAL A 135 -12.21 4.81 -3.69
C VAL A 135 -13.09 3.64 -3.29
N ASP A 136 -13.97 3.25 -4.20
CA ASP A 136 -14.75 2.02 -4.06
C ASP A 136 -13.82 0.81 -3.92
N GLY A 137 -14.03 0.05 -2.84
CA GLY A 137 -13.24 -1.12 -2.51
C GLY A 137 -13.66 -1.72 -1.18
N GLY A 138 -12.73 -2.37 -0.48
CA GLY A 138 -13.02 -3.01 0.80
C GLY A 138 -14.03 -4.15 0.68
N LEU A 139 -14.66 -4.50 1.80
CA LEU A 139 -15.73 -5.51 1.84
C LEU A 139 -16.70 -5.22 2.98
N ILE A 140 -17.99 -5.45 2.73
CA ILE A 140 -18.99 -5.66 3.78
C ILE A 140 -19.33 -7.15 3.74
N CYS A 141 -19.21 -7.83 4.87
CA CYS A 141 -19.58 -9.24 5.00
C CYS A 141 -20.25 -9.51 6.33
N SER A 142 -21.06 -10.56 6.43
CA SER A 142 -21.64 -10.99 7.69
C SER A 142 -20.57 -11.58 8.62
N SER A 143 -20.57 -11.17 9.89
CA SER A 143 -19.84 -11.81 11.00
C SER A 143 -20.52 -13.10 11.48
N GLY A 144 -21.73 -13.38 10.99
CA GLY A 144 -22.55 -14.54 11.34
C GLY A 144 -23.33 -14.42 12.65
N VAL A 145 -23.09 -13.37 13.44
CA VAL A 145 -23.80 -13.11 14.70
C VAL A 145 -23.82 -11.62 15.02
N ALA A 146 -24.98 -11.09 15.40
CA ALA A 146 -25.10 -9.75 15.97
C ALA A 146 -25.10 -9.86 17.50
N LEU A 147 -24.15 -9.20 18.15
CA LEU A 147 -24.04 -9.14 19.61
C LEU A 147 -24.31 -7.70 20.07
N GLU A 148 -25.55 -7.40 20.44
CA GLU A 148 -25.96 -6.06 20.90
C GLU A 148 -25.09 -5.54 22.06
N ALA A 149 -24.64 -6.43 22.95
CA ALA A 149 -23.76 -6.10 24.07
C ALA A 149 -22.38 -5.54 23.64
N MET A 150 -21.97 -5.80 22.40
CA MET A 150 -20.74 -5.27 21.79
C MET A 150 -21.01 -4.06 20.86
N GLY A 151 -22.26 -3.59 20.79
CA GLY A 151 -22.65 -2.43 19.98
C GLY A 151 -23.13 -2.75 18.56
N ASP A 152 -23.41 -4.02 18.26
CA ASP A 152 -23.90 -4.43 16.94
C ASP A 152 -25.33 -3.94 16.67
N LYS A 153 -25.53 -3.24 15.54
CA LYS A 153 -26.88 -2.95 14.99
C LYS A 153 -27.37 -4.07 14.06
N ASN A 154 -26.46 -4.75 13.40
CA ASN A 154 -26.67 -5.90 12.54
C ASN A 154 -25.42 -6.81 12.58
N ASP A 155 -25.36 -7.84 11.73
CA ASP A 155 -24.23 -8.74 11.62
C ASP A 155 -23.17 -8.27 10.61
N ASP A 156 -23.19 -7.02 10.14
CA ASP A 156 -22.19 -6.52 9.19
C ASP A 156 -20.82 -6.30 9.85
N CYS A 157 -19.79 -6.81 9.18
CA CYS A 157 -18.38 -6.55 9.42
C CYS A 157 -17.82 -5.74 8.25
N TYR A 158 -17.09 -4.68 8.55
CA TYR A 158 -16.50 -3.80 7.55
C TYR A 158 -15.01 -4.04 7.41
N ILE A 159 -14.53 -4.13 6.17
CA ILE A 159 -13.12 -4.30 5.83
C ILE A 159 -12.69 -3.12 4.96
N VAL A 160 -11.60 -2.47 5.34
CA VAL A 160 -10.96 -1.38 4.61
C VAL A 160 -9.53 -1.77 4.26
N ASN A 161 -9.12 -1.47 3.04
CA ASN A 161 -7.72 -1.59 2.61
C ASN A 161 -7.11 -0.19 2.50
N ALA A 162 -5.85 -0.05 2.88
CA ALA A 162 -5.11 1.20 2.81
C ALA A 162 -3.80 1.02 2.04
N ALA A 163 -3.47 1.98 1.18
CA ALA A 163 -2.15 2.16 0.60
C ALA A 163 -1.63 3.54 0.97
N ILE A 164 -0.47 3.57 1.64
CA ILE A 164 0.18 4.77 2.17
C ILE A 164 1.43 5.02 1.34
N TYR A 165 1.40 6.05 0.52
CA TYR A 165 2.50 6.48 -0.31
C TYR A 165 3.36 7.45 0.47
N ILE A 166 4.67 7.16 0.59
CA ILE A 166 5.59 7.96 1.41
C ILE A 166 6.68 8.54 0.52
N GLY A 167 6.92 9.84 0.64
CA GLY A 167 7.87 10.57 -0.19
C GLY A 167 8.17 11.97 0.34
N TYR A 168 8.65 12.86 -0.54
CA TYR A 168 8.92 14.28 -0.26
C TYR A 168 8.73 15.17 -1.49
#